data_AF-A0A954K8K2-F1
#
_entry.id   AF-A0A954K8K2-F1
#
_cell.length_a   1.000
_cell.length_b   1.000
_cell.length_c   1.000
_cell.angle_alpha   90.00
_cell.angle_beta   90.00
_cell.angle_gamma   90.00
#
_symmetry.space_group_name_H-M   'P 1'
#
loop_
_entity.id
_entity.type
_entity.pdbx_description
1 polymer ?
#
loop_
_entity_poly.entity_id
_entity_poly.type
_entity_poly.pdbx_seq_one_letter_code
_entity_poly.pdbx_strand_id
1 'polypeptide(L)'
;MFKKQILVTLLLACFLLWTNSGYSQTKPDRKSLLVERTDSQKWALLIGVDDYSNINDLEFCGADQRALYSQLINNGFKKENIFLLHDGAKDNKYLPFKNNIEKQLKTILKIVEHEDVLLVAFSGHGVNLDGNTYFCPTDADLERVATLLPIQFVYEQLRGCKAALKFLMIDACRNDPRPRGARTPVNPTLNFAKSLNATKPPLGVIVFSSCTLGETSHENESLKHGVFMHYVLEAIDGKADQNRNGKVSLSELTGYAGRNTKLFVARTYNDVQRPFINGELTTEVLDYDLFTVSKPSVLMAPSGVRKAEHQKTSQNNLQRIALALHEFHAKHGMFPALYSTDASGKPLLSWRVHLLPYLANADLYRRFRLDEPWNSEHNRALMREMPAVFRSPETAGDRFVTNYLAIESESSILVPPSKSMFGLTTPLGISMKQVTDGTSNTIAILEVSDNRACEWTRPQDFRVVADNPLEGLGHSRDPKVFLTTFVDASAKVLSRDLDRKMFLGLTTRNGGESVYSP
;
A
#
# COMPACT_ATOMS: atom_id res chain seq x y z
N MET A 1 51.44 14.39 -65.60
CA MET A 1 50.21 15.20 -65.72
C MET A 1 48.92 14.45 -65.34
N PHE A 2 48.80 13.14 -65.57
CA PHE A 2 47.55 12.38 -65.34
C PHE A 2 47.08 12.16 -63.88
N LYS A 3 47.95 12.31 -62.87
CA LYS A 3 47.55 12.09 -61.46
C LYS A 3 46.87 13.31 -60.80
N LYS A 4 47.04 14.52 -61.34
CA LYS A 4 46.40 15.73 -60.77
C LYS A 4 44.98 15.95 -61.29
N GLN A 5 44.65 15.49 -62.50
CA GLN A 5 43.29 15.64 -63.04
C GLN A 5 42.28 14.69 -62.40
N ILE A 6 42.67 13.46 -62.04
CA ILE A 6 41.76 12.50 -61.38
C ILE A 6 41.38 12.97 -59.97
N LEU A 7 42.30 13.62 -59.25
CA LEU A 7 42.02 14.13 -57.90
C LEU A 7 41.06 15.33 -57.91
N VAL A 8 41.15 16.19 -58.94
CA VAL A 8 40.26 17.36 -59.08
C VAL A 8 38.85 16.93 -59.50
N THR A 9 38.70 15.91 -60.35
CA THR A 9 37.38 15.39 -60.73
C THR A 9 36.68 14.65 -59.58
N LEU A 10 37.42 13.92 -58.73
CA LEU A 10 36.86 13.28 -57.53
C LEU A 10 36.45 14.29 -56.45
N LEU A 11 37.20 15.39 -56.29
CA LEU A 11 36.85 16.44 -55.32
C LEU A 11 35.62 17.26 -55.76
N LEU A 12 35.45 17.51 -57.07
CA LEU A 12 34.24 18.17 -57.60
C LEU A 12 32.99 17.27 -57.55
N ALA A 13 33.13 15.96 -57.75
CA ALA A 13 32.03 15.00 -57.60
C ALA A 13 31.57 14.85 -56.14
N CYS A 14 32.51 14.86 -55.18
CA CYS A 14 32.17 14.86 -53.75
C CYS A 14 31.55 16.18 -53.30
N PHE A 15 31.93 17.33 -53.89
CA PHE A 15 31.36 18.62 -53.53
C PHE A 15 29.91 18.78 -54.05
N LEU A 16 29.61 18.29 -55.26
CA LEU A 16 28.25 18.30 -55.82
C LEU A 16 27.30 17.30 -55.12
N LEU A 17 27.83 16.21 -54.57
CA LEU A 17 27.05 15.29 -53.72
C LEU A 17 26.83 15.83 -52.29
N TRP A 18 27.64 16.78 -51.83
CA TRP A 18 27.49 17.41 -50.51
C TRP A 18 26.55 18.62 -50.52
N THR A 19 26.46 19.36 -51.64
CA THR A 19 25.56 20.52 -51.75
C THR A 19 24.09 20.16 -52.00
N ASN A 20 23.77 18.88 -52.23
CA ASN A 20 22.39 18.43 -52.48
C ASN A 20 21.82 17.54 -51.36
N SER A 21 22.55 17.34 -50.25
CA SER A 21 21.92 16.89 -49.00
C SER A 21 21.66 18.11 -48.14
N GLY A 22 20.41 18.59 -48.13
CA GLY A 22 19.94 19.60 -47.20
C GLY A 22 20.05 19.12 -45.76
N TYR A 23 21.26 19.21 -45.19
CA TYR A 23 21.51 19.02 -43.77
C TYR A 23 21.24 20.34 -43.08
N SER A 24 19.96 20.60 -42.80
CA SER A 24 19.57 21.56 -41.78
C SER A 24 20.24 21.10 -40.48
N GLN A 25 21.13 21.91 -39.91
CA GLN A 25 21.57 21.72 -38.52
C GLN A 25 20.38 22.04 -37.61
N THR A 26 19.48 21.08 -37.49
CA THR A 26 18.47 21.08 -36.45
C THR A 26 19.19 20.83 -35.14
N LYS A 27 19.10 21.77 -34.20
CA LYS A 27 19.28 21.53 -32.76
C LYS A 27 18.66 20.16 -32.43
N PRO A 28 19.29 19.32 -31.61
CA PRO A 28 18.71 18.02 -31.27
C PRO A 28 17.28 18.26 -30.78
N ASP A 29 16.32 17.67 -31.48
CA ASP A 29 14.90 17.83 -31.22
C ASP A 29 14.65 17.31 -29.80
N ARG A 30 14.32 18.22 -28.87
CA ARG A 30 14.12 17.94 -27.43
C ARG A 30 12.92 17.02 -27.15
N LYS A 31 12.18 16.59 -28.19
CA LYS A 31 10.90 15.89 -28.10
C LYS A 31 10.94 14.40 -27.74
N SER A 32 12.09 13.79 -27.42
CA SER A 32 12.15 12.31 -27.30
C SER A 32 12.82 11.72 -26.06
N LEU A 33 13.11 12.51 -25.02
CA LEU A 33 13.81 12.00 -23.82
C LEU A 33 12.99 11.05 -22.93
N LEU A 34 11.67 10.99 -23.07
CA LEU A 34 10.78 10.23 -22.17
C LEU A 34 9.82 9.27 -22.89
N VAL A 35 10.22 8.76 -24.06
CA VAL A 35 9.49 7.63 -24.67
C VAL A 35 9.84 6.38 -23.88
N GLU A 36 8.85 5.72 -23.27
CA GLU A 36 8.98 4.40 -22.64
C GLU A 36 9.58 3.43 -23.70
N ARG A 37 10.90 3.20 -23.64
CA ARG A 37 11.62 2.25 -24.48
C ARG A 37 11.91 1.00 -23.66
N THR A 38 11.90 -0.15 -24.32
CA THR A 38 11.80 -1.51 -23.73
C THR A 38 12.88 -1.91 -22.72
N ASP A 39 13.95 -1.13 -22.55
CA ASP A 39 15.12 -1.48 -21.72
C ASP A 39 15.33 -0.61 -20.48
N SER A 40 14.57 0.48 -20.29
CA SER A 40 14.70 1.40 -19.12
C SER A 40 14.48 0.69 -17.78
N GLN A 41 15.42 0.80 -16.84
CA GLN A 41 15.30 0.26 -15.49
C GLN A 41 14.90 1.34 -14.47
N LYS A 42 14.25 0.90 -13.39
CA LYS A 42 13.93 1.74 -12.23
C LYS A 42 14.80 1.33 -11.05
N TRP A 43 15.48 2.31 -10.48
CA TRP A 43 16.41 2.17 -9.35
C TRP A 43 15.93 2.99 -8.17
N ALA A 44 16.15 2.49 -6.96
CA ALA A 44 15.77 3.22 -5.75
C ALA A 44 16.82 3.13 -4.64
N LEU A 45 17.05 4.24 -3.96
CA LEU A 45 17.75 4.31 -2.67
C LEU A 45 16.78 4.86 -1.62
N LEU A 46 16.41 4.02 -0.66
CA LEU A 46 15.43 4.29 0.38
C LEU A 46 16.15 4.39 1.74
N ILE A 47 15.96 5.50 2.44
CA ILE A 47 16.69 5.81 3.68
C ILE A 47 15.66 6.24 4.73
N GLY A 48 15.52 5.45 5.79
CA GLY A 48 14.64 5.74 6.92
C GLY A 48 15.46 5.78 8.19
N VAL A 49 15.36 6.86 8.97
CA VAL A 49 16.15 7.03 10.19
C VAL A 49 15.22 7.36 11.36
N ASP A 50 15.03 6.37 12.22
CA ASP A 50 14.26 6.41 13.46
C ASP A 50 15.18 6.68 14.66
N ASP A 51 16.27 5.92 14.76
CA ASP A 51 17.12 5.87 15.95
C ASP A 51 18.36 6.76 15.75
N TYR A 52 18.57 7.74 16.64
CA TYR A 52 19.67 8.69 16.56
C TYR A 52 20.58 8.64 17.78
N SER A 53 21.88 8.83 17.55
CA SER A 53 22.87 8.74 18.63
C SER A 53 22.89 9.98 19.53
N ASN A 54 22.64 11.18 18.99
CA ASN A 54 22.84 12.46 19.70
C ASN A 54 21.63 13.41 19.62
N ILE A 55 20.56 13.02 18.95
CA ILE A 55 19.33 13.80 18.76
C ILE A 55 18.11 12.95 19.08
N ASN A 56 16.92 13.54 19.16
CA ASN A 56 15.70 12.82 19.52
C ASN A 56 15.29 11.82 18.42
N ASP A 57 14.83 10.64 18.85
CA ASP A 57 14.32 9.59 17.96
C ASP A 57 13.00 9.96 17.29
N LEU A 58 12.71 9.25 16.19
CA LEU A 58 11.44 9.21 15.46
C LEU A 58 10.91 7.77 15.50
N GLU A 59 9.66 7.55 15.07
CA GLU A 59 9.01 6.25 15.28
C GLU A 59 8.76 5.45 14.00
N PHE A 60 8.52 6.12 12.86
CA PHE A 60 7.98 5.45 11.66
C PHE A 60 8.79 5.64 10.38
N CYS A 61 9.91 6.35 10.37
CA CYS A 61 10.73 6.56 9.17
C CYS A 61 11.27 5.25 8.59
N GLY A 62 11.69 4.29 9.42
CA GLY A 62 12.08 2.96 8.97
C GLY A 62 10.89 2.14 8.47
N ALA A 63 9.72 2.27 9.10
CA ALA A 63 8.48 1.61 8.66
C ALA A 63 8.00 2.14 7.30
N ASP A 64 8.06 3.45 7.12
CA ASP A 64 7.77 4.20 5.90
C ASP A 64 8.58 3.65 4.73
N GLN A 65 9.90 3.51 4.88
CA GLN A 65 10.76 3.03 3.79
C GLN A 65 10.60 1.53 3.51
N ARG A 66 10.26 0.70 4.51
CA ARG A 66 9.92 -0.72 4.29
C ARG A 66 8.60 -0.89 3.53
N ALA A 67 7.61 -0.05 3.84
CA ALA A 67 6.35 -0.03 3.11
C ALA A 67 6.57 0.48 1.67
N LEU A 68 7.36 1.53 1.48
CA LEU A 68 7.72 2.04 0.17
C LEU A 68 8.48 0.99 -0.64
N TYR A 69 9.47 0.30 -0.05
CA TYR A 69 10.17 -0.82 -0.68
C TYR A 69 9.20 -1.86 -1.25
N SER A 70 8.23 -2.30 -0.44
CA SER A 70 7.22 -3.27 -0.85
C SER A 70 6.34 -2.75 -1.99
N GLN A 71 5.93 -1.48 -1.91
CA GLN A 71 5.14 -0.83 -2.95
C GLN A 71 5.92 -0.66 -4.25
N LEU A 72 7.20 -0.29 -4.21
CA LEU A 72 8.03 -0.14 -5.41
C LEU A 72 8.17 -1.47 -6.17
N ILE A 73 8.37 -2.58 -5.45
CA ILE A 73 8.42 -3.93 -6.06
C ILE A 73 7.10 -4.23 -6.77
N ASN A 74 5.98 -3.95 -6.10
CA ASN A 74 4.65 -4.17 -6.67
C ASN A 74 4.37 -3.29 -7.89
N ASN A 75 5.06 -2.15 -8.03
CA ASN A 75 4.80 -1.15 -9.08
C ASN A 75 5.97 -1.03 -10.09
N GLY A 76 6.70 -2.13 -10.31
CA GLY A 76 7.60 -2.29 -11.45
C GLY A 76 9.09 -2.09 -11.18
N PHE A 77 9.50 -1.90 -9.92
CA PHE A 77 10.92 -1.89 -9.55
C PHE A 77 11.39 -3.33 -9.31
N LYS A 78 12.58 -3.67 -9.83
CA LYS A 78 13.22 -4.95 -9.51
C LYS A 78 13.76 -4.92 -8.08
N LYS A 79 13.62 -6.02 -7.35
CA LYS A 79 14.05 -6.13 -5.95
C LYS A 79 15.53 -5.80 -5.78
N GLU A 80 16.35 -6.27 -6.70
CA GLU A 80 17.81 -6.06 -6.77
C GLU A 80 18.21 -4.61 -7.09
N ASN A 81 17.28 -3.80 -7.60
CA ASN A 81 17.51 -2.39 -7.93
C ASN A 81 17.12 -1.44 -6.79
N ILE A 82 16.64 -1.96 -5.65
CA ILE A 82 16.21 -1.17 -4.49
C ILE A 82 17.18 -1.38 -3.33
N PHE A 83 17.87 -0.31 -2.95
CA PHE A 83 18.77 -0.24 -1.82
C PHE A 83 18.01 0.35 -0.64
N LEU A 84 17.84 -0.42 0.44
CA LEU A 84 17.06 -0.01 1.62
C LEU A 84 17.98 0.09 2.84
N LEU A 85 18.04 1.28 3.44
CA LEU A 85 18.74 1.56 4.69
C LEU A 85 17.72 1.97 5.76
N HIS A 86 17.73 1.27 6.89
CA HIS A 86 16.91 1.60 8.06
C HIS A 86 17.49 1.01 9.35
N ASP A 87 17.04 1.49 10.51
CA ASP A 87 17.65 1.20 11.82
C ASP A 87 17.53 -0.29 12.19
N GLY A 88 16.41 -0.93 11.89
CA GLY A 88 16.22 -2.38 12.06
C GLY A 88 16.99 -3.30 11.09
N ALA A 89 17.93 -2.80 10.29
CA ALA A 89 18.65 -3.62 9.32
C ALA A 89 19.66 -4.57 10.00
N LYS A 90 19.71 -5.83 9.57
CA LYS A 90 20.59 -6.85 10.18
C LYS A 90 22.06 -6.70 9.80
N ASP A 91 22.34 -6.22 8.59
CA ASP A 91 23.70 -6.02 8.09
C ASP A 91 24.08 -4.55 8.28
N ASN A 92 25.23 -4.32 8.90
CA ASN A 92 25.76 -3.00 9.20
C ASN A 92 25.83 -2.08 7.98
N LYS A 93 26.03 -2.61 6.77
CA LYS A 93 26.09 -1.80 5.53
C LYS A 93 24.75 -1.19 5.11
N TYR A 94 23.64 -1.65 5.72
CA TYR A 94 22.29 -1.16 5.51
C TYR A 94 21.75 -0.37 6.71
N LEU A 95 22.55 -0.13 7.74
CA LEU A 95 22.21 0.84 8.77
C LEU A 95 22.41 2.27 8.22
N PRO A 96 21.55 3.24 8.58
CA PRO A 96 21.55 4.56 7.95
C PRO A 96 22.58 5.54 8.54
N PHE A 97 23.80 5.06 8.74
CA PHE A 97 24.97 5.90 9.01
C PHE A 97 25.34 6.74 7.79
N LYS A 98 25.89 7.94 8.02
CA LYS A 98 26.31 8.85 6.95
C LYS A 98 27.16 8.16 5.88
N ASN A 99 28.21 7.47 6.30
CA ASN A 99 29.14 6.80 5.40
C ASN A 99 28.45 5.70 4.55
N ASN A 100 27.48 4.99 5.13
CA ASN A 100 26.71 3.99 4.39
C ASN A 100 25.81 4.65 3.36
N ILE A 101 25.08 5.71 3.72
CA ILE A 101 24.23 6.46 2.80
C ILE A 101 25.05 6.97 1.62
N GLU A 102 26.19 7.64 1.88
CA GLU A 102 27.07 8.14 0.84
C GLU A 102 27.61 7.03 -0.06
N LYS A 103 28.00 5.89 0.53
CA LYS A 103 28.52 4.74 -0.22
C LYS A 103 27.46 4.11 -1.11
N GLN A 104 26.24 3.93 -0.62
CA GLN A 104 25.14 3.35 -1.39
C GLN A 104 24.70 4.30 -2.51
N LEU A 105 24.63 5.60 -2.24
CA LEU A 105 24.40 6.61 -3.28
C LEU A 105 25.50 6.57 -4.36
N LYS A 106 26.78 6.56 -3.98
CA LYS A 106 27.87 6.44 -4.97
C LYS A 106 27.84 5.12 -5.73
N THR A 107 27.31 4.05 -5.13
CA THR A 107 27.21 2.73 -5.77
C THR A 107 26.10 2.71 -6.81
N ILE A 108 24.88 3.14 -6.45
CA ILE A 108 23.75 3.15 -7.39
C ILE A 108 24.06 4.02 -8.61
N LEU A 109 24.72 5.16 -8.40
CA LEU A 109 25.12 6.09 -9.47
C LEU A 109 26.11 5.52 -10.49
N LYS A 110 26.86 4.47 -10.13
CA LYS A 110 27.78 3.78 -11.05
C LYS A 110 27.09 2.74 -11.93
N ILE A 111 25.90 2.30 -11.54
CA ILE A 111 25.17 1.19 -12.16
C ILE A 111 24.02 1.72 -13.02
N VAL A 112 23.43 2.85 -12.62
CA VAL A 112 22.37 3.55 -13.37
C VAL A 112 22.87 4.03 -14.74
N GLU A 113 22.11 3.74 -15.79
CA GLU A 113 22.40 4.14 -17.17
C GLU A 113 21.51 5.31 -17.66
N HIS A 114 21.71 5.76 -18.90
CA HIS A 114 21.14 7.02 -19.41
C HIS A 114 19.61 7.04 -19.53
N GLU A 115 19.00 5.90 -19.78
CA GLU A 115 17.54 5.77 -19.93
C GLU A 115 16.82 5.50 -18.60
N ASP A 116 17.56 5.22 -17.53
CA ASP A 116 17.01 4.76 -16.26
C ASP A 116 16.31 5.88 -15.48
N VAL A 117 15.46 5.45 -14.54
CA VAL A 117 14.86 6.30 -13.51
C VAL A 117 15.50 6.00 -12.17
N LEU A 118 15.92 7.03 -11.44
CA LEU A 118 16.43 6.92 -10.08
C LEU A 118 15.51 7.62 -9.09
N LEU A 119 14.97 6.86 -8.13
CA LEU A 119 14.29 7.36 -6.94
C LEU A 119 15.28 7.39 -5.76
N VAL A 120 15.41 8.53 -5.10
CA VAL A 120 16.06 8.61 -3.79
C VAL A 120 15.01 9.10 -2.79
N ALA A 121 14.71 8.31 -1.76
CA ALA A 121 13.75 8.66 -0.73
C ALA A 121 14.44 8.75 0.63
N PHE A 122 14.26 9.87 1.32
CA PHE A 122 14.75 10.08 2.68
C PHE A 122 13.59 10.38 3.61
N SER A 123 13.46 9.62 4.71
CA SER A 123 12.57 9.91 5.83
C SER A 123 13.38 10.01 7.11
N GLY A 124 13.26 11.13 7.82
CA GLY A 124 14.01 11.38 9.05
C GLY A 124 14.09 12.86 9.40
N HIS A 125 15.04 13.20 10.27
CA HIS A 125 15.31 14.59 10.64
C HIS A 125 16.03 15.35 9.52
N GLY A 126 15.67 16.61 9.39
CA GLY A 126 16.30 17.57 8.49
C GLY A 126 16.49 18.90 9.21
N VAL A 127 17.69 19.46 9.11
CA VAL A 127 18.07 20.69 9.81
C VAL A 127 18.70 21.72 8.86
N ASN A 128 18.47 22.99 9.15
CA ASN A 128 19.19 24.10 8.56
C ASN A 128 20.13 24.70 9.60
N LEU A 129 21.44 24.62 9.34
CA LEU A 129 22.50 25.15 10.18
C LEU A 129 23.34 26.13 9.35
N ASP A 130 23.51 27.35 9.85
CA ASP A 130 24.28 28.42 9.20
C ASP A 130 23.91 28.65 7.72
N GLY A 131 22.61 28.56 7.42
CA GLY A 131 22.07 28.74 6.06
C GLY A 131 22.18 27.51 5.15
N ASN A 132 22.85 26.45 5.61
CA ASN A 132 23.00 25.20 4.87
C ASN A 132 22.02 24.14 5.36
N THR A 133 21.58 23.28 4.45
CA THR A 133 20.52 22.30 4.69
C THR A 133 21.09 20.89 4.72
N TYR A 134 20.74 20.13 5.75
CA TYR A 134 21.29 18.80 6.00
C TYR A 134 20.20 17.80 6.37
N PHE A 135 20.34 16.58 5.85
CA PHE A 135 19.68 15.41 6.40
C PHE A 135 20.48 14.88 7.58
N CYS A 136 19.79 14.29 8.55
CA CYS A 136 20.40 13.67 9.73
C CYS A 136 20.45 12.14 9.56
N PRO A 137 21.65 11.54 9.47
CA PRO A 137 21.85 10.09 9.59
C PRO A 137 21.77 9.62 11.06
N THR A 138 21.85 8.31 11.33
CA THR A 138 21.85 7.75 12.70
C THR A 138 22.95 8.36 13.58
N ASP A 139 24.12 8.63 13.02
CA ASP A 139 25.29 9.22 13.68
C ASP A 139 25.29 10.76 13.71
N ALA A 140 24.16 11.40 13.37
CA ALA A 140 24.02 12.84 13.37
C ALA A 140 24.34 13.46 14.74
N ASP A 141 25.11 14.55 14.68
CA ASP A 141 25.48 15.39 15.79
C ASP A 141 25.48 16.84 15.29
N LEU A 142 24.55 17.65 15.84
CA LEU A 142 24.32 19.02 15.39
C LEU A 142 25.48 19.96 15.75
N GLU A 143 26.35 19.59 16.69
CA GLU A 143 27.56 20.35 17.02
C GLU A 143 28.73 19.99 16.08
N ARG A 144 28.65 18.81 15.44
CA ARG A 144 29.64 18.32 14.48
C ARG A 144 28.99 18.14 13.10
N VAL A 145 28.86 19.25 12.38
CA VAL A 145 28.31 19.33 11.01
C VAL A 145 28.86 18.26 10.06
N ALA A 146 30.11 17.80 10.24
CA ALA A 146 30.72 16.73 9.46
C ALA A 146 29.99 15.37 9.57
N THR A 147 29.14 15.15 10.56
CA THR A 147 28.27 13.96 10.72
C THR A 147 26.96 14.05 9.94
N LEU A 148 26.58 15.25 9.48
CA LEU A 148 25.34 15.49 8.76
C LEU A 148 25.54 15.31 7.26
N LEU A 149 24.46 15.02 6.53
CA LEU A 149 24.50 14.83 5.08
C LEU A 149 23.97 16.09 4.37
N PRO A 150 24.84 16.91 3.74
CA PRO A 150 24.41 18.15 3.09
C PRO A 150 23.53 17.87 1.86
N ILE A 151 22.46 18.64 1.66
CA ILE A 151 21.64 18.53 0.44
C ILE A 151 22.47 18.85 -0.81
N GLN A 152 23.44 19.76 -0.71
CA GLN A 152 24.35 20.11 -1.80
C GLN A 152 25.14 18.89 -2.29
N PHE A 153 25.62 18.05 -1.37
CA PHE A 153 26.28 16.80 -1.73
C PHE A 153 25.33 15.89 -2.53
N VAL A 154 24.10 15.70 -2.04
CA VAL A 154 23.09 14.87 -2.74
C VAL A 154 22.80 15.45 -4.13
N TYR A 155 22.64 16.76 -4.26
CA TYR A 155 22.43 17.42 -5.55
C TYR A 155 23.63 17.30 -6.49
N GLU A 156 24.86 17.38 -6.01
CA GLU A 156 26.06 17.16 -6.82
C GLU A 156 26.13 15.72 -7.33
N GLN A 157 25.84 14.75 -6.46
CA GLN A 157 25.77 13.34 -6.83
C GLN A 157 24.67 13.09 -7.88
N LEU A 158 23.47 13.63 -7.68
CA LEU A 158 22.36 13.50 -8.64
C LEU A 158 22.63 14.26 -9.94
N ARG A 159 23.32 15.39 -9.91
CA ARG A 159 23.73 16.12 -11.12
C ARG A 159 24.65 15.26 -12.00
N GLY A 160 25.56 14.50 -11.39
CA GLY A 160 26.47 13.59 -12.09
C GLY A 160 25.83 12.26 -12.53
N CYS A 161 24.60 11.97 -12.10
CA CYS A 161 23.90 10.74 -12.44
C CYS A 161 23.45 10.73 -13.91
N LYS A 162 23.63 9.59 -14.58
CA LYS A 162 23.25 9.39 -15.98
C LYS A 162 21.74 9.32 -16.21
N ALA A 163 20.96 8.89 -15.21
CA ALA A 163 19.51 8.69 -15.33
C ALA A 163 18.79 9.86 -16.01
N ALA A 164 17.85 9.51 -16.88
CA ALA A 164 16.97 10.43 -17.58
C ALA A 164 16.11 11.23 -16.60
N LEU A 165 15.60 10.56 -15.56
CA LEU A 165 14.80 11.17 -14.50
C LEU A 165 15.35 10.82 -13.12
N LYS A 166 15.65 11.83 -12.30
CA LYS A 166 15.96 11.65 -10.88
C LYS A 166 14.84 12.23 -10.03
N PHE A 167 14.20 11.38 -9.24
CA PHE A 167 13.15 11.77 -8.32
C PHE A 167 13.66 11.69 -6.88
N LEU A 168 13.76 12.84 -6.21
CA LEU A 168 14.18 12.96 -4.82
C LEU A 168 12.95 13.20 -3.94
N MET A 169 12.56 12.20 -3.16
CA MET A 169 11.47 12.29 -2.20
C MET A 169 12.02 12.58 -0.79
N ILE A 170 11.48 13.60 -0.13
CA ILE A 170 11.98 14.08 1.16
C ILE A 170 10.82 14.14 2.16
N ASP A 171 10.76 13.17 3.07
CA ASP A 171 9.96 13.27 4.29
C ASP A 171 10.83 13.71 5.48
N ALA A 172 11.32 14.95 5.39
CA ALA A 172 12.11 15.58 6.43
C ALA A 172 11.64 17.02 6.60
N CYS A 173 11.21 17.35 7.82
CA CYS A 173 10.84 18.67 8.38
C CYS A 173 10.13 18.42 9.72
N ARG A 174 10.75 17.61 10.58
CA ARG A 174 10.12 17.16 11.83
C ARG A 174 10.26 18.23 12.92
N ASN A 175 9.86 17.89 14.14
CA ASN A 175 10.12 18.75 15.29
C ASN A 175 11.63 19.02 15.46
N ASP A 176 11.95 19.98 16.34
CA ASP A 176 13.33 20.26 16.71
C ASP A 176 14.04 18.97 17.19
N PRO A 177 15.10 18.52 16.51
CA PRO A 177 15.77 17.26 16.86
C PRO A 177 16.55 17.35 18.18
N ARG A 178 16.77 18.54 18.75
CA ARG A 178 17.60 18.67 19.95
C ARG A 178 16.92 18.08 21.20
N PRO A 179 17.70 17.48 22.13
CA PRO A 179 17.17 17.03 23.42
C PRO A 179 16.48 18.16 24.20
N ARG A 180 15.44 17.81 24.97
CA ARG A 180 14.69 18.80 25.78
C ARG A 180 15.64 19.58 26.70
N GLY A 181 15.62 20.91 26.59
CA GLY A 181 16.44 21.82 27.40
C GLY A 181 17.69 22.37 26.70
N ALA A 182 18.02 21.90 25.48
CA ALA A 182 19.06 22.51 24.66
C ALA A 182 18.71 23.98 24.33
N ARG A 183 19.55 24.93 24.76
CA ARG A 183 19.30 26.37 24.63
C ARG A 183 19.99 26.94 23.40
N THR A 184 19.22 27.19 22.35
CA THR A 184 19.62 28.05 21.23
C THR A 184 18.38 28.76 20.67
N PRO A 185 18.46 30.07 20.35
CA PRO A 185 17.28 30.87 19.99
C PRO A 185 16.65 30.53 18.63
N VAL A 186 17.30 29.73 17.80
CA VAL A 186 16.84 29.39 16.44
C VAL A 186 16.46 27.91 16.38
N ASN A 187 15.23 27.61 15.94
CA ASN A 187 14.78 26.26 15.61
C ASN A 187 15.43 25.86 14.26
N PRO A 188 16.31 24.85 14.24
CA PRO A 188 17.06 24.48 13.04
C PRO A 188 16.15 23.86 11.96
N THR A 189 15.00 23.29 12.33
CA THR A 189 14.10 22.65 11.37
C THR A 189 13.21 23.66 10.64
N LEU A 190 12.88 24.79 11.27
CA LEU A 190 11.94 25.78 10.71
C LEU A 190 12.37 26.33 9.34
N ASN A 191 13.69 26.43 9.10
CA ASN A 191 14.26 26.93 7.85
C ASN A 191 14.59 25.83 6.84
N PHE A 192 14.43 24.55 7.19
CA PHE A 192 14.76 23.43 6.31
C PHE A 192 13.92 23.46 5.03
N ALA A 193 12.58 23.44 5.14
CA ALA A 193 11.69 23.51 3.97
C ALA A 193 11.89 24.79 3.14
N LYS A 194 12.17 25.93 3.79
CA LYS A 194 12.49 27.19 3.08
C LYS A 194 13.72 27.05 2.21
N SER A 195 14.80 26.54 2.78
CA SER A 195 16.06 26.41 2.06
C SER A 195 15.94 25.35 0.97
N LEU A 196 15.21 24.25 1.18
CA LEU A 196 14.90 23.29 0.12
C LEU A 196 14.10 23.91 -1.03
N ASN A 197 13.13 24.78 -0.75
CA ASN A 197 12.35 25.44 -1.79
C ASN A 197 13.17 26.52 -2.52
N ALA A 198 14.02 27.26 -1.79
CA ALA A 198 14.87 28.30 -2.35
C ALA A 198 16.07 27.74 -3.15
N THR A 199 16.55 26.55 -2.81
CA THR A 199 17.66 25.91 -3.52
C THR A 199 17.13 25.26 -4.78
N LYS A 200 17.47 25.81 -5.94
CA LYS A 200 17.06 25.25 -7.23
C LYS A 200 17.70 23.86 -7.42
N PRO A 201 16.91 22.79 -7.60
CA PRO A 201 17.45 21.46 -7.91
C PRO A 201 18.26 21.49 -9.22
N PRO A 202 19.26 20.60 -9.39
CA PRO A 202 19.95 20.43 -10.66
C PRO A 202 19.01 20.04 -11.79
N LEU A 203 19.44 20.29 -13.04
CA LEU A 203 18.70 19.85 -14.23
C LEU A 203 18.45 18.34 -14.19
N GLY A 204 17.21 17.93 -14.49
CA GLY A 204 16.78 16.53 -14.45
C GLY A 204 16.50 15.96 -13.06
N VAL A 205 16.59 16.77 -12.00
CA VAL A 205 16.22 16.39 -10.63
C VAL A 205 14.88 17.02 -10.28
N ILE A 206 13.91 16.17 -9.94
CA ILE A 206 12.62 16.58 -9.40
C ILE A 206 12.58 16.23 -7.92
N VAL A 207 12.19 17.20 -7.09
CA VAL A 207 12.13 17.06 -5.63
C VAL A 207 10.67 17.08 -5.20
N PHE A 208 10.26 16.11 -4.39
CA PHE A 208 8.95 16.08 -3.75
C PHE A 208 9.12 16.01 -2.25
N SER A 209 8.78 17.08 -1.54
CA SER A 209 9.02 17.24 -0.11
C SER A 209 7.73 17.31 0.68
N SER A 210 7.74 16.79 1.91
CA SER A 210 6.55 16.53 2.73
C SER A 210 5.85 17.77 3.29
N CYS A 211 6.52 18.94 3.36
CA CYS A 211 5.88 20.18 3.82
C CYS A 211 6.58 21.45 3.28
N THR A 212 5.88 22.58 3.26
CA THR A 212 6.44 23.87 2.82
C THR A 212 7.08 24.66 3.98
N LEU A 213 7.69 25.82 3.67
CA LEU A 213 8.32 26.67 4.69
C LEU A 213 7.36 26.99 5.84
N GLY A 214 7.83 26.75 7.06
CA GLY A 214 7.12 27.10 8.29
C GLY A 214 6.12 26.03 8.75
N GLU A 215 6.01 24.93 8.01
CA GLU A 215 5.19 23.78 8.35
C GLU A 215 6.07 22.65 8.91
N THR A 216 5.46 21.69 9.58
CA THR A 216 6.13 20.51 10.14
C THR A 216 5.52 19.24 9.55
N SER A 217 6.35 18.21 9.34
CA SER A 217 5.87 16.89 8.92
C SER A 217 5.44 16.06 10.12
N HIS A 218 4.22 15.52 10.08
CA HIS A 218 3.61 14.79 11.20
C HIS A 218 3.78 13.28 11.10
N GLU A 219 4.00 12.64 12.25
CA GLU A 219 3.88 11.19 12.44
C GLU A 219 2.53 10.86 13.08
N ASN A 220 1.93 9.74 12.69
CA ASN A 220 0.63 9.35 13.21
C ASN A 220 0.61 7.89 13.67
N GLU A 221 0.34 7.70 14.95
CA GLU A 221 0.32 6.40 15.62
C GLU A 221 -0.79 5.46 15.08
N SER A 222 -1.93 5.99 14.64
CA SER A 222 -2.99 5.18 14.03
C SER A 222 -2.66 4.73 12.61
N LEU A 223 -1.94 5.57 11.86
CA LEU A 223 -1.46 5.24 10.51
C LEU A 223 -0.20 4.36 10.54
N LYS A 224 0.54 4.35 11.66
CA LYS A 224 1.86 3.70 11.80
C LYS A 224 2.89 4.15 10.75
N HIS A 225 2.74 5.40 10.32
CA HIS A 225 3.48 6.03 9.24
C HIS A 225 3.56 7.55 9.45
N GLY A 226 4.51 8.20 8.77
CA GLY A 226 4.42 9.63 8.50
C GLY A 226 3.15 9.94 7.70
N VAL A 227 2.42 11.02 8.03
CA VAL A 227 1.14 11.35 7.34
C VAL A 227 1.37 11.53 5.83
N PHE A 228 2.46 12.20 5.46
CA PHE A 228 2.86 12.36 4.07
C PHE A 228 3.15 11.01 3.40
N MET A 229 4.02 10.19 4.01
CA MET A 229 4.38 8.90 3.45
C MET A 229 3.15 7.99 3.30
N HIS A 230 2.25 7.97 4.28
CA HIS A 230 1.01 7.21 4.18
C HIS A 230 0.25 7.51 2.88
N TYR A 231 0.05 8.79 2.55
CA TYR A 231 -0.67 9.15 1.33
C TYR A 231 0.16 9.00 0.05
N VAL A 232 1.49 9.02 0.14
CA VAL A 232 2.37 8.58 -0.96
C VAL A 232 2.16 7.09 -1.24
N LEU A 233 2.15 6.25 -0.21
CA LEU A 233 1.94 4.81 -0.34
C LEU A 233 0.55 4.52 -0.94
N GLU A 234 -0.49 5.20 -0.47
CA GLU A 234 -1.84 5.07 -1.04
C GLU A 234 -1.92 5.52 -2.51
N ALA A 235 -1.19 6.59 -2.85
CA ALA A 235 -1.12 7.06 -4.23
C ALA A 235 -0.48 6.03 -5.15
N ILE A 236 0.68 5.48 -4.74
CA ILE A 236 1.42 4.44 -5.48
C ILE A 236 0.61 3.15 -5.60
N ASP A 237 -0.18 2.80 -4.56
CA ASP A 237 -1.10 1.65 -4.57
C ASP A 237 -2.29 1.83 -5.54
N GLY A 238 -2.38 2.97 -6.23
CA GLY A 238 -3.33 3.24 -7.29
C GLY A 238 -4.55 4.04 -6.89
N LYS A 239 -4.60 4.59 -5.66
CA LYS A 239 -5.67 5.55 -5.31
C LYS A 239 -5.52 6.89 -6.03
N ALA A 240 -4.33 7.19 -6.56
CA ALA A 240 -4.05 8.39 -7.31
C ALA A 240 -4.37 8.28 -8.82
N ASP A 241 -4.58 7.07 -9.35
CA ASP A 241 -4.91 6.81 -10.77
C ASP A 241 -6.33 7.34 -11.10
N GLN A 242 -6.38 8.63 -11.44
CA GLN A 242 -7.62 9.36 -11.70
C GLN A 242 -8.12 9.09 -13.10
N ASN A 243 -7.20 8.97 -14.07
CA ASN A 243 -7.53 8.71 -15.46
C ASN A 243 -7.82 7.21 -15.75
N ARG A 244 -7.55 6.32 -14.77
CA ARG A 244 -7.77 4.87 -14.81
C ARG A 244 -6.95 4.17 -15.89
N ASN A 245 -5.78 4.68 -16.21
CA ASN A 245 -4.88 4.09 -17.20
C ASN A 245 -4.04 2.93 -16.61
N GLY A 246 -4.19 2.62 -15.32
CA GLY A 246 -3.41 1.57 -14.66
C GLY A 246 -1.97 1.99 -14.36
N LYS A 247 -1.70 3.30 -14.34
CA LYS A 247 -0.43 3.91 -14.01
C LYS A 247 -0.68 5.13 -13.11
N VAL A 248 0.34 5.55 -12.37
CA VAL A 248 0.32 6.76 -11.56
C VAL A 248 1.42 7.66 -12.09
N SER A 249 0.99 8.75 -12.71
CA SER A 249 1.87 9.83 -13.13
C SER A 249 2.40 10.63 -11.94
N LEU A 250 3.46 11.41 -12.17
CA LEU A 250 4.01 12.28 -11.14
C LEU A 250 2.99 13.36 -10.69
N SER A 251 2.18 13.87 -11.61
CA SER A 251 1.08 14.80 -11.33
C SER A 251 0.03 14.17 -10.42
N GLU A 252 -0.38 12.93 -10.70
CA GLU A 252 -1.35 12.19 -9.88
C GLU A 252 -0.81 11.89 -8.49
N LEU A 253 0.43 11.41 -8.41
CA LEU A 253 1.12 11.14 -7.14
C LEU A 253 1.11 12.37 -6.24
N THR A 254 1.64 13.49 -6.76
CA THR A 254 1.82 14.71 -5.98
C THR A 254 0.50 15.38 -5.66
N GLY A 255 -0.47 15.35 -6.60
CA GLY A 255 -1.82 15.86 -6.37
C GLY A 255 -2.59 15.08 -5.30
N TYR A 256 -2.51 13.75 -5.31
CA TYR A 256 -3.18 12.89 -4.33
C TYR A 256 -2.53 13.03 -2.95
N ALA A 257 -1.22 12.83 -2.86
CA ALA A 257 -0.50 12.92 -1.59
C ALA A 257 -0.62 14.32 -0.97
N GLY A 258 -0.49 15.38 -1.79
CA GLY A 258 -0.62 16.76 -1.34
C GLY A 258 -2.01 17.08 -0.77
N ARG A 259 -3.08 16.71 -1.49
CA ARG A 259 -4.46 16.97 -1.07
C ARG A 259 -4.80 16.24 0.24
N ASN A 260 -4.51 14.96 0.31
CA ASN A 260 -4.91 14.14 1.45
C ASN A 260 -4.08 14.43 2.71
N THR A 261 -2.76 14.68 2.56
CA THR A 261 -1.91 15.13 3.67
C THR A 261 -2.46 16.41 4.28
N LYS A 262 -2.75 17.43 3.44
CA LYS A 262 -3.30 18.70 3.89
C LYS A 262 -4.62 18.52 4.65
N LEU A 263 -5.53 17.71 4.11
CA LEU A 263 -6.84 17.47 4.72
C LEU A 263 -6.74 16.71 6.05
N PHE A 264 -5.89 15.70 6.11
CA PHE A 264 -5.69 14.92 7.34
C PHE A 264 -5.09 15.78 8.44
N VAL A 265 -4.00 16.50 8.15
CA VAL A 265 -3.31 17.30 9.18
C VAL A 265 -4.21 18.41 9.72
N ALA A 266 -4.96 19.09 8.83
CA ALA A 266 -5.92 20.11 9.24
C ALA A 266 -7.03 19.54 10.16
N ARG A 267 -7.52 18.33 9.88
CA ARG A 267 -8.60 17.70 10.66
C ARG A 267 -8.12 17.10 11.98
N THR A 268 -6.94 16.48 11.97
CA THR A 268 -6.43 15.70 13.09
C THR A 268 -5.66 16.56 14.09
N TYR A 269 -4.86 17.51 13.61
CA TYR A 269 -3.95 18.30 14.44
C TYR A 269 -4.31 19.79 14.50
N ASN A 270 -5.30 20.25 13.73
CA ASN A 270 -5.60 21.66 13.53
C ASN A 270 -4.35 22.47 13.11
N ASP A 271 -3.53 21.84 12.28
CA ASP A 271 -2.24 22.36 11.80
C ASP A 271 -2.19 22.26 10.27
N VAL A 272 -1.08 22.65 9.67
CA VAL A 272 -0.89 22.68 8.23
C VAL A 272 0.37 21.92 7.83
N GLN A 273 0.19 20.97 6.93
CA GLN A 273 1.27 20.30 6.22
C GLN A 273 0.91 20.24 4.74
N ARG A 274 1.71 20.90 3.89
CA ARG A 274 1.51 20.96 2.45
C ARG A 274 2.73 20.41 1.73
N PRO A 275 2.66 19.18 1.20
CA PRO A 275 3.69 18.69 0.33
C PRO A 275 3.89 19.59 -0.89
N PHE A 276 5.13 19.75 -1.34
CA PHE A 276 5.45 20.56 -2.51
C PHE A 276 6.43 19.87 -3.44
N ILE A 277 6.35 20.22 -4.71
CA ILE A 277 7.22 19.73 -5.78
C ILE A 277 8.10 20.87 -6.31
N ASN A 278 9.38 20.59 -6.59
CA ASN A 278 10.36 21.54 -7.11
C ASN A 278 11.22 20.88 -8.21
N GLY A 279 11.71 21.65 -9.18
CA GLY A 279 12.48 21.16 -10.33
C GLY A 279 11.98 21.72 -11.66
N GLU A 280 12.48 21.19 -12.78
CA GLU A 280 11.99 21.53 -14.12
C GLU A 280 10.77 20.67 -14.48
N LEU A 281 9.58 21.20 -14.18
CA LEU A 281 8.31 20.51 -14.33
C LEU A 281 7.70 20.76 -15.71
N THR A 282 8.27 20.15 -16.75
CA THR A 282 7.63 20.16 -18.07
C THR A 282 6.40 19.25 -18.06
N THR A 283 5.51 19.42 -19.04
CA THR A 283 4.34 18.54 -19.19
C THR A 283 4.76 17.07 -19.32
N GLU A 284 5.84 16.78 -20.07
CA GLU A 284 6.33 15.41 -20.21
C GLU A 284 6.82 14.81 -18.88
N VAL A 285 7.41 15.63 -18.00
CA VAL A 285 7.86 15.17 -16.67
C VAL A 285 6.66 14.92 -15.74
N LEU A 286 5.64 15.78 -15.79
CA LEU A 286 4.45 15.66 -14.95
C LEU A 286 3.57 14.47 -15.35
N ASP A 287 3.48 14.20 -16.66
CA ASP A 287 2.73 13.08 -17.23
C ASP A 287 3.56 11.79 -17.28
N TYR A 288 4.82 11.81 -16.83
CA TYR A 288 5.65 10.62 -16.78
C TYR A 288 5.05 9.59 -15.81
N ASP A 289 4.70 8.43 -16.34
CA ASP A 289 4.16 7.31 -15.59
C ASP A 289 5.24 6.67 -14.70
N LEU A 290 5.43 7.24 -13.52
CA LEU A 290 6.49 6.81 -12.62
C LEU A 290 6.22 5.41 -12.05
N PHE A 291 4.95 5.09 -11.79
CA PHE A 291 4.53 3.82 -11.23
C PHE A 291 3.48 3.18 -12.12
N THR A 292 3.63 1.90 -12.43
CA THR A 292 2.54 1.13 -13.03
C THR A 292 1.68 0.65 -11.88
N VAL A 293 0.41 1.08 -11.84
CA VAL A 293 -0.58 0.54 -10.89
C VAL A 293 -0.84 -0.89 -11.31
N SER A 294 -0.06 -1.78 -10.72
CA SER A 294 -0.30 -3.18 -10.86
C SER A 294 -1.65 -3.48 -10.21
N LYS A 295 -2.71 -3.66 -11.02
CA LYS A 295 -3.52 -4.87 -10.79
C LYS A 295 -2.50 -6.01 -10.77
N PRO A 296 -2.44 -6.84 -9.73
CA PRO A 296 -1.26 -7.66 -9.44
C PRO A 296 -0.89 -8.59 -10.60
N SER A 297 -0.07 -8.08 -11.51
CA SER A 297 0.46 -8.75 -12.69
C SER A 297 1.75 -9.42 -12.28
N VAL A 298 1.59 -10.63 -11.75
CA VAL A 298 2.46 -11.80 -11.92
C VAL A 298 3.92 -11.49 -12.31
N LEU A 299 4.71 -10.88 -11.42
CA LEU A 299 6.16 -11.06 -11.43
C LEU A 299 6.46 -12.30 -10.59
N MET A 300 7.09 -13.28 -11.24
CA MET A 300 7.18 -14.67 -10.82
C MET A 300 8.02 -14.86 -9.54
N ALA A 301 7.37 -14.78 -8.37
CA ALA A 301 7.73 -15.72 -7.31
C ALA A 301 7.37 -17.13 -7.81
N PRO A 302 8.12 -18.20 -7.46
CA PRO A 302 7.71 -19.56 -7.75
C PRO A 302 6.25 -19.73 -7.34
N SER A 303 5.41 -20.36 -8.16
CA SER A 303 3.95 -20.45 -7.96
C SER A 303 3.55 -20.87 -6.54
N GLY A 304 4.40 -21.68 -5.87
CA GLY A 304 4.24 -22.07 -4.47
C GLY A 304 4.41 -20.94 -3.44
N VAL A 305 5.31 -19.97 -3.65
CA VAL A 305 5.57 -18.86 -2.71
C VAL A 305 4.42 -17.86 -2.70
N ARG A 306 3.93 -17.46 -3.88
CA ARG A 306 2.78 -16.55 -3.99
C ARG A 306 1.51 -17.17 -3.42
N LYS A 307 1.29 -18.46 -3.71
CA LYS A 307 0.19 -19.23 -3.15
C LYS A 307 0.26 -19.27 -1.62
N ALA A 308 1.44 -19.48 -1.04
CA ALA A 308 1.63 -19.50 0.40
C ALA A 308 1.37 -18.12 1.06
N GLU A 309 1.80 -17.01 0.44
CA GLU A 309 1.56 -15.66 0.97
C GLU A 309 0.10 -15.23 0.91
N HIS A 310 -0.57 -15.51 -0.22
CA HIS A 310 -1.99 -15.24 -0.38
C HIS A 310 -2.83 -16.09 0.59
N GLN A 311 -2.52 -17.38 0.69
CA GLN A 311 -3.16 -18.29 1.63
C GLN A 311 -2.99 -17.79 3.07
N LYS A 312 -1.77 -17.37 3.46
CA LYS A 312 -1.50 -16.80 4.77
C LYS A 312 -2.29 -15.52 5.02
N THR A 313 -2.43 -14.67 4.01
CA THR A 313 -3.22 -13.43 4.11
C THR A 313 -4.71 -13.73 4.28
N SER A 314 -5.27 -14.66 3.50
CA SER A 314 -6.65 -15.11 3.68
C SER A 314 -6.87 -15.75 5.05
N GLN A 315 -5.93 -16.56 5.55
CA GLN A 315 -5.99 -17.12 6.90
C GLN A 315 -6.04 -16.03 7.97
N ASN A 316 -5.19 -15.00 7.85
CA ASN A 316 -5.19 -13.87 8.79
C ASN A 316 -6.51 -13.09 8.73
N ASN A 317 -7.08 -12.86 7.54
CA ASN A 317 -8.37 -12.20 7.38
C ASN A 317 -9.49 -12.99 8.05
N LEU A 318 -9.59 -14.29 7.73
CA LEU A 318 -10.54 -15.22 8.32
C LEU A 318 -10.42 -15.27 9.85
N GLN A 319 -9.20 -15.36 10.38
CA GLN A 319 -8.94 -15.34 11.82
C GLN A 319 -9.40 -14.03 12.47
N ARG A 320 -9.14 -12.87 11.84
CA ARG A 320 -9.62 -11.57 12.35
C ARG A 320 -11.14 -11.48 12.36
N ILE A 321 -11.81 -12.01 11.34
CA ILE A 321 -13.28 -12.11 11.31
C ILE A 321 -13.78 -13.00 12.44
N ALA A 322 -13.17 -14.15 12.66
CA ALA A 322 -13.55 -15.06 13.74
C ALA A 322 -13.32 -14.43 15.12
N LEU A 323 -12.22 -13.71 15.33
CA LEU A 323 -12.01 -12.95 16.56
C LEU A 323 -13.07 -11.85 16.76
N ALA A 324 -13.47 -11.15 15.70
CA ALA A 324 -14.58 -10.19 15.79
C ALA A 324 -15.92 -10.85 16.13
N LEU A 325 -16.17 -12.09 15.69
CA LEU A 325 -17.33 -12.87 16.12
C LEU A 325 -17.27 -13.18 17.64
N HIS A 326 -16.08 -13.46 18.17
CA HIS A 326 -15.87 -13.64 19.62
C HIS A 326 -16.11 -12.36 20.39
N GLU A 327 -15.60 -11.22 19.93
CA GLU A 327 -15.85 -9.92 20.58
C GLU A 327 -17.34 -9.56 20.56
N PHE A 328 -18.01 -9.81 19.43
CA PHE A 328 -19.47 -9.67 19.33
C PHE A 328 -20.16 -10.57 20.35
N HIS A 329 -19.82 -11.85 20.41
CA HIS A 329 -20.39 -12.80 21.37
C HIS A 329 -20.11 -12.39 22.82
N ALA A 330 -18.90 -11.96 23.15
CA ALA A 330 -18.53 -11.52 24.48
C ALA A 330 -19.39 -10.33 24.95
N LYS A 331 -19.75 -9.44 24.03
CA LYS A 331 -20.59 -8.27 24.31
C LYS A 331 -22.09 -8.57 24.32
N HIS A 332 -22.56 -9.48 23.47
CA HIS A 332 -24.00 -9.74 23.26
C HIS A 332 -24.50 -11.05 23.87
N GLY A 333 -23.61 -11.92 24.36
CA GLY A 333 -23.92 -13.27 24.86
C GLY A 333 -24.27 -14.29 23.79
N MET A 334 -24.21 -13.89 22.51
CA MET A 334 -24.60 -14.69 21.35
C MET A 334 -23.86 -14.22 20.10
N PHE A 335 -23.66 -15.12 19.13
CA PHE A 335 -23.18 -14.78 17.80
C PHE A 335 -24.22 -13.95 17.02
N PRO A 336 -23.79 -13.13 16.05
CA PRO A 336 -24.73 -12.41 15.19
C PRO A 336 -25.57 -13.38 14.36
N ALA A 337 -26.80 -12.99 14.03
CA ALA A 337 -27.56 -13.67 12.97
C ALA A 337 -26.93 -13.38 11.60
N LEU A 338 -27.22 -14.20 10.57
CA LEU A 338 -26.70 -13.99 9.21
C LEU A 338 -26.99 -12.60 8.64
N TYR A 339 -28.13 -12.03 9.04
CA TYR A 339 -28.52 -10.68 8.66
C TYR A 339 -29.56 -10.12 9.64
N SER A 340 -29.67 -8.79 9.68
CA SER A 340 -30.79 -8.12 10.33
C SER A 340 -32.05 -8.14 9.45
N THR A 341 -33.22 -7.98 10.06
CA THR A 341 -34.50 -7.85 9.36
C THR A 341 -35.27 -6.63 9.84
N ASP A 342 -36.18 -6.14 9.02
CA ASP A 342 -37.23 -5.23 9.49
C ASP A 342 -38.31 -5.97 10.32
N ALA A 343 -39.31 -5.24 10.80
CA ALA A 343 -40.42 -5.80 11.58
C ALA A 343 -41.27 -6.83 10.80
N SER A 344 -41.23 -6.81 9.46
CA SER A 344 -41.92 -7.80 8.61
C SER A 344 -41.11 -9.08 8.40
N GLY A 345 -39.85 -9.09 8.84
CA GLY A 345 -38.88 -10.16 8.61
C GLY A 345 -38.15 -10.04 7.27
N LYS A 346 -38.19 -8.90 6.61
CA LYS A 346 -37.47 -8.68 5.35
C LYS A 346 -35.97 -8.47 5.64
N PRO A 347 -35.05 -9.16 4.94
CA PRO A 347 -33.61 -8.99 5.14
C PRO A 347 -33.13 -7.56 4.88
N LEU A 348 -32.27 -7.05 5.76
CA LEU A 348 -31.67 -5.73 5.69
C LEU A 348 -30.17 -5.79 5.41
N LEU A 349 -29.33 -6.00 6.43
CA LEU A 349 -27.87 -5.91 6.36
C LEU A 349 -27.22 -7.23 6.82
N SER A 350 -26.15 -7.64 6.13
CA SER A 350 -25.36 -8.82 6.52
C SER A 350 -24.71 -8.68 7.90
N TRP A 351 -24.48 -9.82 8.56
CA TRP A 351 -23.62 -9.96 9.75
C TRP A 351 -22.29 -9.21 9.63
N ARG A 352 -21.71 -9.13 8.42
CA ARG A 352 -20.47 -8.40 8.12
C ARG A 352 -20.55 -6.92 8.50
N VAL A 353 -21.70 -6.28 8.28
CA VAL A 353 -21.93 -4.87 8.68
C VAL A 353 -21.97 -4.76 10.21
N HIS A 354 -22.65 -5.70 10.88
CA HIS A 354 -22.76 -5.72 12.34
C HIS A 354 -21.45 -6.03 13.06
N LEU A 355 -20.45 -6.59 12.36
CA LEU A 355 -19.11 -6.79 12.89
C LEU A 355 -18.18 -5.59 12.78
N LEU A 356 -18.53 -4.55 12.01
CA LEU A 356 -17.66 -3.40 11.78
C LEU A 356 -17.12 -2.73 13.06
N PRO A 357 -17.90 -2.56 14.15
CA PRO A 357 -17.36 -2.00 15.40
C PRO A 357 -16.22 -2.80 16.02
N TYR A 358 -16.20 -4.12 15.81
CA TYR A 358 -15.20 -5.08 16.33
C TYR A 358 -14.02 -5.27 15.36
N LEU A 359 -14.07 -4.61 14.19
CA LEU A 359 -13.03 -4.64 13.17
C LEU A 359 -12.38 -3.26 12.99
N ALA A 360 -12.42 -2.41 14.02
CA ALA A 360 -11.95 -1.03 13.99
C ALA A 360 -12.62 -0.15 12.92
N ASN A 361 -13.88 -0.44 12.56
CA ASN A 361 -14.66 0.27 11.55
C ASN A 361 -15.97 0.86 12.13
N ALA A 362 -15.93 1.32 13.39
CA ALA A 362 -17.11 1.88 14.08
C ALA A 362 -17.69 3.13 13.39
N ASP A 363 -16.86 3.96 12.74
CA ASP A 363 -17.31 5.11 11.96
C ASP A 363 -18.14 4.69 10.74
N LEU A 364 -17.66 3.68 10.01
CA LEU A 364 -18.39 3.14 8.86
C LEU A 364 -19.73 2.53 9.32
N TYR A 365 -19.75 1.81 10.44
CA TYR A 365 -20.97 1.26 11.03
C TYR A 365 -22.02 2.35 11.33
N ARG A 366 -21.61 3.45 11.99
CA ARG A 366 -22.51 4.56 12.34
C ARG A 366 -23.15 5.25 11.13
N ARG A 367 -22.55 5.12 9.95
CA ARG A 367 -23.06 5.72 8.72
C ARG A 367 -24.11 4.86 8.04
N PHE A 368 -24.17 3.55 8.31
CA PHE A 368 -25.22 2.69 7.78
C PHE A 368 -26.57 3.04 8.42
N ARG A 369 -27.62 3.07 7.59
CA ARG A 369 -29.00 3.08 8.06
C ARG A 369 -29.43 1.65 8.34
N LEU A 370 -29.46 1.28 9.62
CA LEU A 370 -29.65 -0.11 10.07
C LEU A 370 -31.08 -0.64 9.87
N ASP A 371 -32.02 0.27 9.67
CA ASP A 371 -33.44 0.05 9.35
C ASP A 371 -33.71 -0.02 7.83
N GLU A 372 -32.69 0.19 7.00
CA GLU A 372 -32.78 0.12 5.54
C GLU A 372 -32.06 -1.11 4.97
N PRO A 373 -32.52 -1.64 3.81
CA PRO A 373 -31.83 -2.74 3.17
C PRO A 373 -30.45 -2.34 2.66
N TRP A 374 -29.57 -3.34 2.51
CA TRP A 374 -28.21 -3.18 2.01
C TRP A 374 -28.11 -2.44 0.66
N ASN A 375 -29.14 -2.54 -0.17
CA ASN A 375 -29.21 -1.92 -1.50
C ASN A 375 -30.04 -0.64 -1.55
N SER A 376 -30.41 -0.05 -0.40
CA SER A 376 -31.03 1.27 -0.37
C SER A 376 -30.12 2.32 -1.01
N GLU A 377 -30.68 3.44 -1.47
CA GLU A 377 -29.90 4.50 -2.09
C GLU A 377 -28.75 4.98 -1.19
N HIS A 378 -29.02 5.11 0.12
CA HIS A 378 -28.05 5.49 1.14
C HIS A 378 -27.01 4.40 1.38
N ASN A 379 -27.44 3.17 1.72
CA ASN A 379 -26.52 2.09 2.10
C ASN A 379 -25.64 1.62 0.94
N ARG A 380 -26.17 1.66 -0.29
CA ARG A 380 -25.41 1.31 -1.51
C ARG A 380 -24.20 2.21 -1.73
N ALA A 381 -24.22 3.47 -1.28
CA ALA A 381 -23.08 4.36 -1.38
C ALA A 381 -21.90 3.90 -0.50
N LEU A 382 -22.20 3.33 0.68
CA LEU A 382 -21.23 2.87 1.67
C LEU A 382 -20.59 1.52 1.32
N MET A 383 -21.22 0.75 0.42
CA MET A 383 -20.68 -0.51 -0.09
C MET A 383 -19.27 -0.35 -0.68
N ARG A 384 -18.94 0.83 -1.19
CA ARG A 384 -17.62 1.13 -1.77
C ARG A 384 -16.48 1.20 -0.76
N GLU A 385 -16.80 1.29 0.51
CA GLU A 385 -15.85 1.40 1.61
C GLU A 385 -15.65 0.04 2.31
N MET A 386 -15.68 -1.05 1.53
CA MET A 386 -15.47 -2.41 2.05
C MET A 386 -14.16 -2.50 2.84
N PRO A 387 -14.20 -2.88 4.13
CA PRO A 387 -12.99 -3.11 4.90
C PRO A 387 -12.08 -4.15 4.26
N ALA A 388 -10.77 -3.91 4.30
CA ALA A 388 -9.76 -4.78 3.70
C ALA A 388 -9.82 -6.23 4.23
N VAL A 389 -10.26 -6.42 5.48
CA VAL A 389 -10.41 -7.75 6.11
C VAL A 389 -11.45 -8.63 5.41
N PHE A 390 -12.44 -8.05 4.72
CA PHE A 390 -13.41 -8.81 3.94
C PHE A 390 -12.94 -9.08 2.51
N ARG A 391 -11.80 -8.54 2.08
CA ARG A 391 -11.27 -8.77 0.73
C ARG A 391 -10.35 -9.98 0.72
N SER A 392 -10.63 -10.96 -0.15
CA SER A 392 -9.65 -12.00 -0.42
C SER A 392 -8.53 -11.43 -1.32
N PRO A 393 -7.25 -11.69 -1.00
CA PRO A 393 -6.10 -11.23 -1.80
C PRO A 393 -6.10 -11.81 -3.23
N GLU A 394 -6.93 -12.83 -3.47
CA GLU A 394 -6.98 -13.56 -4.73
C GLU A 394 -8.17 -13.18 -5.63
N THR A 395 -9.17 -12.46 -5.10
CA THR A 395 -10.41 -12.11 -5.79
C THR A 395 -10.14 -11.41 -7.12
N ALA A 396 -10.60 -11.99 -8.23
CA ALA A 396 -10.58 -11.36 -9.57
C ALA A 396 -11.81 -10.46 -9.82
N GLY A 397 -12.79 -10.46 -8.91
CA GLY A 397 -14.08 -9.78 -9.01
C GLY A 397 -14.10 -8.29 -8.69
N ASP A 398 -15.32 -7.73 -8.73
CA ASP A 398 -15.60 -6.31 -8.49
C ASP A 398 -15.12 -5.84 -7.10
N ARG A 399 -14.78 -4.56 -6.93
CA ARG A 399 -14.07 -4.05 -5.71
C ARG A 399 -14.86 -4.20 -4.40
N PHE A 400 -16.11 -4.67 -4.45
CA PHE A 400 -17.07 -4.66 -3.34
C PHE A 400 -17.62 -6.06 -2.98
N VAL A 401 -17.06 -7.13 -3.56
CA VAL A 401 -17.46 -8.51 -3.23
C VAL A 401 -16.49 -9.14 -2.23
N THR A 402 -16.99 -10.12 -1.49
CA THR A 402 -16.19 -10.93 -0.57
C THR A 402 -16.38 -12.42 -0.83
N ASN A 403 -15.30 -13.15 -0.60
CA ASN A 403 -15.23 -14.60 -0.67
C ASN A 403 -15.37 -15.25 0.72
N TYR A 404 -15.47 -14.47 1.81
CA TYR A 404 -15.60 -15.00 3.16
C TYR A 404 -17.07 -15.02 3.57
N LEU A 405 -17.67 -16.21 3.56
CA LEU A 405 -19.09 -16.41 3.80
C LEU A 405 -19.31 -17.28 5.04
N ALA A 406 -20.39 -17.01 5.77
CA ALA A 406 -20.89 -17.93 6.77
C ALA A 406 -21.63 -19.09 6.10
N ILE A 407 -21.99 -20.12 6.88
CA ILE A 407 -22.85 -21.21 6.42
C ILE A 407 -24.31 -20.82 6.69
N GLU A 408 -25.13 -20.77 5.64
CA GLU A 408 -26.56 -20.50 5.74
C GLU A 408 -27.31 -21.79 6.09
N SER A 409 -27.59 -21.99 7.38
CA SER A 409 -28.32 -23.14 7.91
C SER A 409 -28.87 -22.84 9.32
N GLU A 410 -29.98 -23.47 9.70
CA GLU A 410 -30.51 -23.44 11.08
C GLU A 410 -29.61 -24.17 12.08
N SER A 411 -28.68 -24.99 11.59
CA SER A 411 -27.73 -25.78 12.39
C SER A 411 -26.32 -25.18 12.44
N SER A 412 -26.04 -24.09 11.74
CA SER A 412 -24.74 -23.41 11.81
C SER A 412 -24.65 -22.47 13.02
N ILE A 413 -23.52 -21.77 13.22
CA ILE A 413 -23.38 -20.81 14.31
C ILE A 413 -24.00 -19.43 14.01
N LEU A 414 -24.07 -19.03 12.74
CA LEU A 414 -24.76 -17.82 12.30
C LEU A 414 -26.06 -18.28 11.65
N VAL A 415 -27.14 -18.20 12.40
CA VAL A 415 -28.46 -18.67 11.95
C VAL A 415 -29.24 -17.56 11.25
N PRO A 416 -30.17 -17.89 10.33
CA PRO A 416 -31.16 -16.94 9.86
C PRO A 416 -31.97 -16.37 11.04
N PRO A 417 -32.39 -15.10 10.99
CA PRO A 417 -33.30 -14.55 11.99
C PRO A 417 -34.65 -15.27 11.96
N SER A 418 -35.08 -15.83 13.10
CA SER A 418 -36.36 -16.53 13.25
C SER A 418 -37.47 -15.59 13.73
N LYS A 419 -38.70 -15.78 13.22
CA LYS A 419 -39.91 -15.09 13.71
C LYS A 419 -40.40 -15.77 14.99
N SER A 420 -40.41 -15.05 16.11
CA SER A 420 -41.16 -15.48 17.30
C SER A 420 -42.68 -15.47 17.02
N MET A 421 -43.40 -16.42 17.62
CA MET A 421 -44.87 -16.57 17.58
C MET A 421 -45.64 -15.30 18.06
N PHE A 422 -44.96 -14.31 18.63
CA PHE A 422 -45.56 -13.08 19.17
C PHE A 422 -45.11 -11.77 18.49
N GLY A 423 -44.57 -11.82 17.26
CA GLY A 423 -44.34 -10.60 16.46
C GLY A 423 -43.19 -9.70 16.91
N LEU A 424 -42.38 -10.14 17.88
CA LEU A 424 -41.08 -9.56 18.19
C LEU A 424 -39.99 -10.38 17.49
N THR A 425 -39.25 -9.76 16.57
CA THR A 425 -37.99 -10.29 16.04
C THR A 425 -36.93 -10.19 17.14
N THR A 426 -36.92 -11.11 18.10
CA THR A 426 -35.81 -11.24 19.05
C THR A 426 -34.63 -11.94 18.35
N PRO A 427 -33.38 -11.53 18.60
CA PRO A 427 -32.23 -12.22 18.06
C PRO A 427 -32.14 -13.60 18.74
N LEU A 428 -32.51 -14.67 18.03
CA LEU A 428 -32.11 -16.03 18.38
C LEU A 428 -30.67 -16.24 17.88
N GLY A 429 -29.75 -15.42 18.35
CA GLY A 429 -28.33 -15.70 18.16
C GLY A 429 -27.96 -16.98 18.90
N ILE A 430 -26.97 -17.70 18.38
CA ILE A 430 -26.45 -18.91 19.02
C ILE A 430 -25.42 -18.50 20.07
N SER A 431 -25.56 -18.98 21.30
CA SER A 431 -24.52 -18.85 22.32
C SER A 431 -23.44 -19.91 22.14
N MET A 432 -22.21 -19.63 22.61
CA MET A 432 -21.09 -20.57 22.56
C MET A 432 -21.43 -21.93 23.21
N LYS A 433 -22.29 -21.95 24.23
CA LYS A 433 -22.72 -23.18 24.93
C LYS A 433 -23.54 -24.13 24.06
N GLN A 434 -24.12 -23.64 22.97
CA GLN A 434 -24.93 -24.44 22.05
C GLN A 434 -24.10 -25.09 20.93
N VAL A 435 -22.78 -24.90 20.94
CA VAL A 435 -21.84 -25.57 20.03
C VAL A 435 -21.37 -26.86 20.69
N THR A 436 -22.26 -27.87 20.71
CA THR A 436 -22.04 -29.13 21.43
C THR A 436 -21.10 -30.09 20.71
N ASP A 437 -20.90 -29.93 19.41
CA ASP A 437 -19.98 -30.77 18.62
C ASP A 437 -18.50 -30.35 18.80
N GLY A 438 -18.27 -29.26 19.54
CA GLY A 438 -16.96 -28.73 19.91
C GLY A 438 -16.54 -27.54 19.04
N THR A 439 -16.03 -26.49 19.68
CA THR A 439 -15.70 -25.24 19.00
C THR A 439 -14.55 -25.37 17.98
N SER A 440 -13.66 -26.34 18.17
CA SER A 440 -12.57 -26.68 17.24
C SER A 440 -12.99 -27.63 16.11
N ASN A 441 -14.25 -28.08 16.11
CA ASN A 441 -14.84 -29.02 15.16
C ASN A 441 -16.02 -28.42 14.38
N THR A 442 -16.51 -27.24 14.74
CA THR A 442 -17.56 -26.53 14.00
C THR A 442 -16.95 -25.39 13.20
N ILE A 443 -17.22 -25.33 11.89
CA ILE A 443 -16.82 -24.24 11.00
C ILE A 443 -17.64 -22.98 11.30
N ALA A 444 -16.96 -21.84 11.35
CA ALA A 444 -17.57 -20.53 11.51
C ALA A 444 -17.75 -19.81 10.16
N ILE A 445 -16.64 -19.52 9.48
CA ILE A 445 -16.59 -18.80 8.20
C ILE A 445 -15.73 -19.61 7.23
N LEU A 446 -16.14 -19.67 5.97
CA LEU A 446 -15.42 -20.37 4.91
C LEU A 446 -15.06 -19.42 3.75
N GLU A 447 -14.00 -19.77 3.02
CA GLU A 447 -13.62 -19.10 1.78
C GLU A 447 -14.24 -19.82 0.57
N VAL A 448 -14.94 -19.05 -0.28
CA VAL A 448 -15.58 -19.52 -1.51
C VAL A 448 -14.89 -19.01 -2.77
N SER A 449 -15.19 -19.62 -3.90
CA SER A 449 -14.70 -19.19 -5.21
C SER A 449 -15.37 -17.90 -5.68
N ASP A 450 -14.74 -17.20 -6.62
CA ASP A 450 -15.23 -15.91 -7.15
C ASP A 450 -16.65 -15.97 -7.74
N ASN A 451 -17.06 -17.11 -8.29
CA ASN A 451 -18.43 -17.32 -8.79
C ASN A 451 -19.49 -17.46 -7.68
N ARG A 452 -19.06 -17.63 -6.42
CA ARG A 452 -19.92 -17.70 -5.24
C ARG A 452 -19.78 -16.46 -4.35
N ALA A 453 -18.83 -15.58 -4.65
CA ALA A 453 -18.66 -14.33 -3.93
C ALA A 453 -19.92 -13.45 -4.04
N CYS A 454 -20.17 -12.64 -3.02
CA CYS A 454 -21.29 -11.72 -2.98
C CYS A 454 -20.86 -10.34 -2.48
N GLU A 455 -21.64 -9.31 -2.77
CA GLU A 455 -21.40 -7.98 -2.22
C GLU A 455 -21.39 -8.02 -0.69
N TRP A 456 -20.39 -7.37 -0.07
CA TRP A 456 -20.11 -7.62 1.34
C TRP A 456 -21.21 -7.17 2.32
N THR A 457 -22.08 -6.25 1.90
CA THR A 457 -23.23 -5.78 2.69
C THR A 457 -24.48 -6.62 2.49
N ARG A 458 -24.53 -7.44 1.43
CA ARG A 458 -25.72 -8.21 1.02
C ARG A 458 -25.95 -9.41 1.95
N PRO A 459 -27.18 -9.66 2.42
CA PRO A 459 -27.53 -10.81 3.25
C PRO A 459 -27.57 -12.10 2.41
N GLN A 460 -26.40 -12.55 1.99
CA GLN A 460 -26.21 -13.76 1.19
C GLN A 460 -24.94 -14.47 1.66
N ASP A 461 -25.05 -15.75 1.95
CA ASP A 461 -24.00 -16.58 2.52
C ASP A 461 -23.98 -17.97 1.85
N PHE A 462 -23.10 -18.87 2.29
CA PHE A 462 -22.89 -20.15 1.63
C PHE A 462 -23.98 -21.17 1.99
N ARG A 463 -24.76 -21.56 0.99
CA ARG A 463 -25.70 -22.69 1.09
C ARG A 463 -25.01 -23.99 0.69
N VAL A 464 -25.01 -24.95 1.60
CA VAL A 464 -24.53 -26.30 1.38
C VAL A 464 -25.53 -27.07 0.52
N VAL A 465 -25.08 -27.64 -0.60
CA VAL A 465 -25.88 -28.53 -1.45
C VAL A 465 -25.55 -29.97 -1.07
N ALA A 466 -26.53 -30.74 -0.57
CA ALA A 466 -26.29 -32.06 0.01
C ALA A 466 -25.56 -33.03 -0.93
N ASP A 467 -25.89 -33.01 -2.22
CA ASP A 467 -25.29 -33.90 -3.22
C ASP A 467 -23.83 -33.54 -3.55
N ASN A 468 -23.45 -32.27 -3.38
CA ASN A 468 -22.12 -31.75 -3.67
C ASN A 468 -21.72 -30.63 -2.69
N PRO A 469 -21.46 -30.95 -1.41
CA PRO A 469 -21.41 -29.95 -0.35
C PRO A 469 -20.14 -29.07 -0.39
N LEU A 470 -19.10 -29.53 -1.09
CA LEU A 470 -17.83 -28.81 -1.30
C LEU A 470 -17.81 -27.96 -2.58
N GLU A 471 -18.94 -27.90 -3.30
CA GLU A 471 -19.04 -27.13 -4.55
C GLU A 471 -18.91 -25.64 -4.29
N GLY A 472 -18.00 -24.99 -5.02
CA GLY A 472 -17.77 -23.56 -4.90
C GLY A 472 -16.98 -23.14 -3.66
N LEU A 473 -16.39 -24.08 -2.93
CA LEU A 473 -15.41 -23.79 -1.88
C LEU A 473 -14.00 -23.62 -2.45
N GLY A 474 -13.21 -22.77 -1.81
CA GLY A 474 -11.83 -22.49 -2.17
C GLY A 474 -11.69 -21.62 -3.41
N HIS A 475 -10.45 -21.40 -3.84
CA HIS A 475 -10.15 -20.55 -4.99
C HIS A 475 -9.88 -21.36 -6.27
N SER A 476 -10.00 -20.71 -7.43
CA SER A 476 -9.56 -21.24 -8.74
C SER A 476 -8.06 -21.55 -8.86
N ARG A 477 -7.20 -21.05 -7.96
CA ARG A 477 -5.73 -21.15 -8.06
C ARG A 477 -5.13 -22.37 -7.35
N ASP A 478 -5.74 -22.85 -6.28
CA ASP A 478 -5.51 -24.19 -5.75
C ASP A 478 -6.82 -24.96 -5.67
N PRO A 479 -7.17 -25.72 -6.72
CA PRO A 479 -8.45 -26.40 -6.79
C PRO A 479 -8.57 -27.54 -5.76
N LYS A 480 -7.52 -27.85 -5.00
CA LYS A 480 -7.47 -28.96 -4.05
C LYS A 480 -7.77 -28.57 -2.60
N VAL A 481 -7.79 -27.28 -2.25
CA VAL A 481 -7.97 -26.85 -0.86
C VAL A 481 -8.95 -25.68 -0.74
N PHE A 482 -9.46 -25.46 0.45
CA PHE A 482 -10.20 -24.27 0.84
C PHE A 482 -9.80 -23.82 2.24
N LEU A 483 -9.95 -22.52 2.52
CA LEU A 483 -9.69 -21.95 3.83
C LEU A 483 -10.97 -21.82 4.64
N THR A 484 -10.85 -21.99 5.94
CA THR A 484 -11.97 -21.87 6.87
C THR A 484 -11.49 -21.41 8.24
N THR A 485 -12.38 -20.83 9.03
CA THR A 485 -12.22 -20.76 10.49
C THR A 485 -13.13 -21.75 11.19
N PHE A 486 -12.73 -22.11 12.39
CA PHE A 486 -13.56 -22.80 13.38
C PHE A 486 -14.11 -21.82 14.40
N VAL A 487 -15.10 -22.26 15.18
CA VAL A 487 -15.72 -21.45 16.23
C VAL A 487 -14.72 -21.04 17.30
N ASP A 488 -13.63 -21.78 17.51
CA ASP A 488 -12.52 -21.39 18.41
C ASP A 488 -11.58 -20.32 17.83
N ALA A 489 -11.92 -19.75 16.68
CA ALA A 489 -11.14 -18.77 15.91
C ALA A 489 -9.82 -19.30 15.32
N SER A 490 -9.59 -20.62 15.32
CA SER A 490 -8.49 -21.21 14.54
C SER A 490 -8.80 -21.15 13.05
N ALA A 491 -7.83 -20.73 12.23
CA ALA A 491 -7.93 -20.73 10.78
C ALA A 491 -7.17 -21.94 10.21
N LYS A 492 -7.83 -22.74 9.37
CA LYS A 492 -7.28 -23.96 8.79
C LYS A 492 -7.41 -23.99 7.27
N VAL A 493 -6.52 -24.78 6.67
CA VAL A 493 -6.56 -25.16 5.25
C VAL A 493 -7.08 -26.58 5.20
N LEU A 494 -8.21 -26.79 4.55
CA LEU A 494 -8.83 -28.11 4.41
C LEU A 494 -8.76 -28.58 2.96
N SER A 495 -8.64 -29.89 2.77
CA SER A 495 -8.67 -30.50 1.44
C SER A 495 -10.10 -30.48 0.88
N ARG A 496 -10.24 -30.23 -0.43
CA ARG A 496 -11.50 -30.42 -1.18
C ARG A 496 -11.79 -31.89 -1.48
N ASP A 497 -10.86 -32.79 -1.16
CA ASP A 497 -11.07 -34.25 -1.16
C ASP A 497 -11.57 -34.76 0.21
N LEU A 498 -11.89 -33.86 1.15
CA LEU A 498 -12.47 -34.21 2.45
C LEU A 498 -13.75 -35.05 2.27
N ASP A 499 -13.91 -36.07 3.11
CA ASP A 499 -15.12 -36.90 3.09
C ASP A 499 -16.38 -36.01 3.25
N ARG A 500 -17.41 -36.29 2.44
CA ARG A 500 -18.61 -35.46 2.38
C ARG A 500 -19.36 -35.45 3.70
N LYS A 501 -19.44 -36.59 4.40
CA LYS A 501 -20.11 -36.67 5.71
C LYS A 501 -19.32 -35.94 6.77
N MET A 502 -17.98 -36.04 6.71
CA MET A 502 -17.10 -35.25 7.58
C MET A 502 -17.34 -33.76 7.37
N PHE A 503 -17.29 -33.26 6.13
CA PHE A 503 -17.54 -31.84 5.86
C PHE A 503 -18.92 -31.38 6.35
N LEU A 504 -19.97 -32.17 6.10
CA LEU A 504 -21.32 -31.86 6.58
C LEU A 504 -21.38 -31.76 8.11
N GLY A 505 -20.74 -32.68 8.83
CA GLY A 505 -20.64 -32.61 10.30
C GLY A 505 -19.85 -31.39 10.79
N LEU A 506 -18.83 -30.93 10.04
CA LEU A 506 -18.14 -29.68 10.39
C LEU A 506 -19.02 -28.44 10.20
N THR A 507 -20.10 -28.52 9.42
CA THR A 507 -20.99 -27.37 9.14
C THR A 507 -22.13 -27.21 10.16
N THR A 508 -22.26 -28.15 11.09
CA THR A 508 -23.27 -28.18 12.15
C THR A 508 -22.65 -27.90 13.51
N ARG A 509 -23.41 -27.24 14.39
CA ARG A 509 -22.98 -26.94 15.77
C ARG A 509 -23.34 -28.06 16.77
N ASN A 510 -24.33 -28.88 16.42
CA ASN A 510 -25.01 -29.83 17.31
C ASN A 510 -25.63 -31.04 16.58
N GLY A 511 -25.04 -31.47 15.47
CA GLY A 511 -25.49 -32.66 14.74
C GLY A 511 -25.09 -33.98 15.42
N GLY A 512 -24.10 -33.96 16.33
CA GLY A 512 -23.68 -35.14 17.11
C GLY A 512 -22.90 -36.17 16.28
N GLU A 513 -22.48 -35.83 15.06
CA GLU A 513 -21.63 -36.68 14.25
C GLU A 513 -20.22 -36.78 14.84
N SER A 514 -19.59 -37.96 14.78
CA SER A 514 -18.18 -38.13 15.16
C SER A 514 -17.28 -37.46 14.11
N VAL A 515 -17.03 -36.16 14.31
CA VAL A 515 -16.08 -35.38 13.52
C VAL A 515 -14.77 -35.23 14.29
N TYR A 516 -13.65 -35.34 13.58
CA TYR A 516 -12.33 -35.03 14.12
C TYR A 516 -11.75 -33.88 13.31
N SER A 517 -11.25 -32.85 13.99
CA SER A 517 -10.59 -31.71 13.35
C SER A 517 -9.42 -32.23 12.49
N PRO A 518 -9.44 -32.04 11.15
CA PRO A 518 -8.37 -32.50 10.26
C PRO A 518 -7.04 -31.77 10.48
#